data_AF-A0A4Y9T660-F1
#
_entry.id   AF-A0A4Y9T660-F1
#
_cell.length_a   1.000
_cell.length_b   1.000
_cell.length_c   1.000
_cell.angle_alpha   90.00
_cell.angle_beta   90.00
_cell.angle_gamma   90.00
#
_symmetry.space_group_name_H-M   'P 1'
#
loop_
_entity.id
_entity.type
_entity.pdbx_description
1 polymer ?
#
loop_
_entity_poly.entity_id
_entity_poly.type
_entity_poly.pdbx_seq_one_letter_code
_entity_poly.pdbx_strand_id
1 'polypeptide(L)'
;MRFFPVRATLAILLALAAPVVLGAQSGSSQKTSDLTTVGSLSELPVDILDELGGVAAIADIGGNFNPTCVSQPGVPNSRLVRAAISPKLAQITVEHGGIVRYVETLEFRKRAGKWKLAQQANEAGR
;
A
#
# COMPACT_ATOMS: atom_id res chain seq x y z
N MET A 1 70.74 -31.23 31.39
CA MET A 1 70.96 -30.25 30.32
C MET A 1 69.66 -29.49 30.09
N ARG A 2 69.76 -28.16 30.03
CA ARG A 2 68.68 -27.15 30.06
C ARG A 2 68.11 -26.97 28.66
N PHE A 3 66.79 -26.77 28.52
CA PHE A 3 66.21 -25.83 27.54
C PHE A 3 64.84 -25.30 28.03
N PHE A 4 64.82 -23.99 28.31
CA PHE A 4 63.67 -23.07 28.38
C PHE A 4 63.92 -22.03 27.26
N PRO A 5 62.99 -21.13 26.86
CA PRO A 5 61.57 -21.30 26.53
C PRO A 5 61.13 -20.53 25.25
N VAL A 6 59.87 -20.76 24.86
CA VAL A 6 58.84 -19.83 24.34
C VAL A 6 59.29 -18.62 23.50
N ARG A 7 58.81 -18.56 22.26
CA ARG A 7 58.32 -17.30 21.66
C ARG A 7 57.05 -17.55 20.84
N ALA A 8 55.92 -17.29 21.48
CA ALA A 8 54.62 -17.10 20.82
C ALA A 8 54.71 -15.89 19.89
N THR A 9 54.38 -16.08 18.61
CA THR A 9 54.24 -14.98 17.66
C THR A 9 52.79 -14.90 17.22
N LEU A 10 52.23 -13.74 17.52
CA LEU A 10 50.87 -13.25 17.35
C LEU A 10 50.49 -13.22 15.85
N ALA A 11 49.37 -13.86 15.47
CA ALA A 11 48.75 -13.66 14.16
C ALA A 11 47.43 -12.90 14.33
N ILE A 12 47.41 -11.69 13.79
CA ILE A 12 46.35 -10.70 13.84
C ILE A 12 45.15 -11.20 13.02
N LEU A 13 43.99 -11.37 13.66
CA LEU A 13 42.71 -11.60 13.01
C LEU A 13 42.20 -10.29 12.41
N LEU A 14 42.28 -10.18 11.09
CA LEU A 14 41.75 -9.06 10.32
C LEU A 14 40.22 -9.19 10.25
N ALA A 15 39.50 -8.42 11.06
CA ALA A 15 38.04 -8.35 11.02
C ALA A 15 37.59 -7.57 9.77
N LEU A 16 37.01 -8.28 8.78
CA LEU A 16 36.25 -7.67 7.69
C LEU A 16 34.93 -7.13 8.26
N ALA A 17 34.90 -5.86 8.64
CA ALA A 17 33.65 -5.13 8.86
C ALA A 17 33.09 -4.73 7.49
N ALA A 18 32.16 -5.52 6.95
CA ALA A 18 31.36 -5.12 5.81
C ALA A 18 30.35 -4.06 6.25
N PRO A 19 30.33 -2.84 5.67
CA PRO A 19 29.23 -1.92 5.88
C PRO A 19 27.99 -2.49 5.20
N VAL A 20 27.04 -2.98 6.00
CA VAL A 20 25.66 -3.23 5.54
C VAL A 20 25.09 -1.85 5.18
N VAL A 21 25.06 -1.54 3.88
CA VAL A 21 24.33 -0.38 3.38
C VAL A 21 22.85 -0.70 3.56
N LEU A 22 22.26 -0.23 4.67
CA LEU A 22 20.81 -0.13 4.81
C LEU A 22 20.33 0.80 3.69
N GLY A 23 19.80 0.20 2.62
CA GLY A 23 19.06 0.93 1.61
C GLY A 23 17.83 1.54 2.26
N ALA A 24 17.92 2.82 2.64
CA ALA A 24 16.75 3.61 2.98
C ALA A 24 15.89 3.70 1.71
N GLN A 25 14.78 2.95 1.69
CA GLN A 25 13.78 3.08 0.64
C GLN A 25 13.23 4.49 0.73
N SER A 26 13.61 5.33 -0.23
CA SER A 26 13.04 6.66 -0.41
C SER A 26 11.60 6.48 -0.84
N GLY A 27 10.69 6.40 0.13
CA GLY A 27 9.28 6.64 -0.10
C GLY A 27 9.14 8.06 -0.63
N SER A 28 9.04 8.20 -1.94
CA SER A 28 8.73 9.47 -2.59
C SER A 28 7.36 9.93 -2.08
N SER A 29 7.34 10.77 -1.04
CA SER A 29 6.19 11.60 -0.70
C SER A 29 5.94 12.55 -1.86
N GLN A 30 5.22 12.04 -2.86
CA GLN A 30 4.76 12.86 -3.98
C GLN A 30 3.70 13.79 -3.41
N LYS A 31 3.96 15.10 -3.54
CA LYS A 31 3.16 16.17 -2.95
C LYS A 31 1.67 15.98 -3.30
N THR A 32 0.87 15.60 -2.32
CA THR A 32 -0.60 15.42 -2.37
C THR A 32 -1.36 16.72 -2.73
N SER A 33 -0.64 17.84 -2.91
CA SER A 33 -1.13 19.21 -3.00
C SER A 33 -2.03 19.51 -4.21
N ASP A 34 -2.10 18.62 -5.21
CA ASP A 34 -2.90 18.82 -6.43
C ASP A 34 -4.06 17.82 -6.58
N LEU A 35 -4.36 17.02 -5.55
CA LEU A 35 -5.47 16.08 -5.57
C LEU A 35 -6.80 16.80 -5.27
N THR A 36 -7.76 16.67 -6.17
CA THR A 36 -9.15 17.11 -5.96
C THR A 36 -9.94 15.97 -5.35
N THR A 37 -10.61 16.20 -4.22
CA THR A 37 -11.50 15.20 -3.60
C THR A 37 -12.71 14.97 -4.49
N VAL A 38 -13.06 13.70 -4.71
CA VAL A 38 -14.28 13.31 -5.42
C VAL A 38 -15.30 12.73 -4.43
N GLY A 39 -16.57 13.00 -4.68
CA GLY A 39 -17.67 12.68 -3.75
C GLY A 39 -18.34 11.34 -4.01
N SER A 40 -18.10 10.73 -5.17
CA SER A 40 -18.80 9.52 -5.61
C SER A 40 -17.91 8.59 -6.44
N LEU A 41 -18.22 7.30 -6.42
CA LEU A 41 -17.69 6.30 -7.36
C LEU A 41 -17.89 6.72 -8.83
N SER A 42 -19.00 7.39 -9.16
CA SER A 42 -19.32 7.83 -10.53
C SER A 42 -18.38 8.90 -11.08
N GLU A 43 -17.64 9.58 -10.21
CA GLU A 43 -16.64 10.59 -10.58
C GLU A 43 -15.26 9.99 -10.85
N LEU A 44 -15.08 8.69 -10.59
CA LEU A 44 -13.83 7.99 -10.87
C LEU A 44 -13.71 7.67 -12.36
N PRO A 45 -12.48 7.70 -12.92
CA PRO A 45 -12.21 7.15 -14.24
C PRO A 45 -12.67 5.70 -14.34
N VAL A 46 -13.26 5.32 -15.49
CA VAL A 46 -13.75 3.95 -15.73
C VAL A 46 -12.68 2.88 -15.48
N ASP A 47 -11.43 3.14 -15.90
CA ASP A 47 -10.30 2.22 -15.68
C ASP A 47 -10.07 1.91 -14.19
N ILE A 48 -10.29 2.90 -13.33
CA ILE A 48 -10.12 2.75 -11.88
C ILE A 48 -11.30 1.96 -11.31
N LEU A 49 -12.53 2.28 -11.73
CA LEU A 49 -13.72 1.54 -11.35
C LEU A 49 -13.61 0.05 -11.70
N ASP A 50 -13.09 -0.26 -12.88
CA ASP A 50 -12.88 -1.64 -13.33
C ASP A 50 -11.87 -2.38 -12.44
N GLU A 51 -10.77 -1.73 -12.04
CA GLU A 51 -9.78 -2.30 -11.11
C GLU A 51 -10.38 -2.50 -9.70
N LEU A 52 -11.41 -1.74 -9.32
CA LEU A 52 -12.17 -1.92 -8.08
C LEU A 52 -13.28 -3.00 -8.19
N GLY A 53 -13.45 -3.63 -9.35
CA GLY A 53 -14.49 -4.64 -9.61
C GLY A 53 -15.83 -4.07 -10.13
N GLY A 54 -15.88 -2.79 -10.47
CA GLY A 54 -17.03 -2.10 -11.04
C GLY A 54 -18.05 -1.59 -10.00
N VAL A 55 -19.04 -0.82 -10.46
CA VAL A 55 -20.02 -0.13 -9.60
C VAL A 55 -20.88 -1.04 -8.72
N ALA A 56 -21.01 -2.33 -9.07
CA ALA A 56 -21.78 -3.30 -8.28
C ALA A 56 -20.96 -3.96 -7.17
N ALA A 57 -19.61 -3.91 -7.25
CA ALA A 57 -18.73 -4.58 -6.29
C ALA A 57 -18.43 -3.72 -5.05
N ILE A 58 -18.58 -2.40 -5.18
CA ILE A 58 -18.24 -1.42 -4.15
C ILE A 58 -19.40 -0.45 -3.94
N ALA A 59 -19.76 -0.21 -2.68
CA ALA A 59 -20.72 0.81 -2.30
C ALA A 59 -20.09 2.20 -2.33
N ASP A 60 -20.89 3.23 -2.62
CA ASP A 60 -20.42 4.62 -2.61
C ASP A 60 -20.21 5.16 -1.18
N ILE A 61 -19.64 6.37 -1.06
CA ILE A 61 -19.41 7.05 0.22
C ILE A 61 -20.73 7.17 0.98
N GLY A 62 -20.76 6.63 2.21
CA GLY A 62 -21.97 6.60 3.05
C GLY A 62 -23.02 5.55 2.62
N GLY A 63 -22.78 4.81 1.54
CA GLY A 63 -23.66 3.76 1.06
C GLY A 63 -23.72 2.55 1.99
N ASN A 64 -24.78 1.75 1.81
CA ASN A 64 -24.94 0.47 2.50
C ASN A 64 -23.96 -0.56 1.92
N PHE A 65 -23.24 -1.23 2.80
CA PHE A 65 -22.36 -2.34 2.45
C PHE A 65 -22.43 -3.39 3.55
N ASN A 66 -22.02 -4.61 3.24
CA ASN A 66 -22.01 -5.71 4.17
C ASN A 66 -20.64 -5.80 4.88
N PRO A 67 -20.56 -5.45 6.17
CA PRO A 67 -19.29 -5.50 6.90
C PRO A 67 -18.90 -6.92 7.33
N THR A 68 -19.77 -7.90 7.14
CA THR A 68 -19.56 -9.28 7.60
C THR A 68 -18.82 -10.13 6.55
N CYS A 69 -18.42 -11.33 6.96
CA CYS A 69 -17.81 -12.32 6.07
C CYS A 69 -18.81 -13.08 5.18
N VAL A 70 -20.11 -12.96 5.42
CA VAL A 70 -21.13 -13.72 4.68
C VAL A 70 -21.62 -12.89 3.52
N SER A 71 -21.33 -13.28 2.27
CA SER A 71 -21.84 -12.56 1.09
C SER A 71 -23.36 -12.52 1.08
N GLN A 72 -23.92 -11.35 0.73
CA GLN A 72 -25.36 -11.14 0.57
C GLN A 72 -25.63 -10.73 -0.87
N PRO A 73 -26.58 -11.37 -1.57
CA PRO A 73 -26.91 -11.00 -2.95
C PRO A 73 -27.27 -9.52 -3.07
N GLY A 74 -26.61 -8.81 -3.98
CA GLY A 74 -26.87 -7.40 -4.26
C GLY A 74 -26.36 -6.40 -3.22
N VAL A 75 -25.63 -6.86 -2.19
CA VAL A 75 -25.00 -5.97 -1.20
C VAL A 75 -23.49 -6.03 -1.36
N PRO A 76 -22.82 -4.92 -1.70
CA PRO A 76 -21.36 -4.86 -1.78
C PRO A 76 -20.70 -5.25 -0.46
N ASN A 77 -19.56 -5.93 -0.52
CA ASN A 77 -18.74 -6.24 0.66
C ASN A 77 -17.67 -5.16 0.94
N SER A 78 -17.54 -4.18 0.06
CA SER A 78 -16.58 -3.07 0.19
C SER A 78 -17.28 -1.74 -0.03
N ARG A 79 -16.70 -0.67 0.51
CA ARG A 79 -17.23 0.69 0.40
C ARG A 79 -16.15 1.71 0.16
N LEU A 80 -16.41 2.66 -0.74
CA LEU A 80 -15.56 3.84 -0.90
C LEU A 80 -15.63 4.71 0.36
N VAL A 81 -14.47 4.99 0.96
CA VAL A 81 -14.36 5.87 2.14
C VAL A 81 -13.97 7.28 1.72
N ARG A 82 -13.02 7.37 0.79
CA ARG A 82 -12.48 8.62 0.27
C ARG A 82 -11.87 8.37 -1.10
N ALA A 83 -11.97 9.34 -2.01
CA ALA A 83 -11.12 9.37 -3.17
C ALA A 83 -10.67 10.79 -3.48
N ALA A 84 -9.46 10.92 -4.00
CA ALA A 84 -8.92 12.17 -4.49
C ALA A 84 -8.09 11.93 -5.76
N ILE A 85 -8.26 12.79 -6.77
CA ILE A 85 -7.70 12.60 -8.11
C ILE A 85 -7.08 13.88 -8.66
N SER A 86 -6.02 13.70 -9.44
CA SER A 86 -5.38 14.71 -10.30
C SER A 86 -5.17 14.10 -11.70
N PRO A 87 -4.67 14.84 -12.70
CA PRO A 87 -4.46 14.29 -14.03
C PRO A 87 -3.52 13.06 -14.14
N LYS A 88 -2.67 12.82 -13.12
CA LYS A 88 -1.64 11.76 -13.14
C LYS A 88 -1.67 10.81 -11.94
N LEU A 89 -2.39 11.16 -10.89
CA LEU A 89 -2.39 10.45 -9.61
C LEU A 89 -3.83 10.38 -9.07
N ALA A 90 -4.24 9.22 -8.58
CA ALA A 90 -5.46 9.05 -7.79
C ALA A 90 -5.12 8.29 -6.51
N GLN A 91 -5.72 8.71 -5.40
CA GLN A 91 -5.66 8.01 -4.12
C GLN A 91 -7.07 7.65 -3.71
N ILE A 92 -7.29 6.38 -3.42
CA ILE A 92 -8.62 5.81 -3.18
C ILE A 92 -8.54 4.98 -1.92
N THR A 93 -9.35 5.34 -0.94
CA THR A 93 -9.45 4.61 0.32
C THR A 93 -10.74 3.79 0.30
N VAL A 94 -10.60 2.48 0.49
CA VAL A 94 -11.69 1.51 0.47
C VAL A 94 -11.75 0.80 1.82
N GLU A 95 -12.95 0.70 2.38
CA GLU A 95 -13.24 -0.15 3.53
C GLU A 95 -13.72 -1.50 3.05
N HIS A 96 -13.17 -2.56 3.63
CA HIS A 96 -13.54 -3.94 3.34
C HIS A 96 -14.24 -4.57 4.55
N GLY A 97 -15.41 -5.15 4.28
CA GLY A 97 -16.07 -6.09 5.17
C GLY A 97 -15.37 -7.45 5.17
N GLY A 98 -15.71 -8.31 6.13
CA GLY A 98 -15.14 -9.65 6.18
C GLY A 98 -15.00 -10.20 7.58
N ILE A 99 -14.22 -11.27 7.71
CA ILE A 99 -13.80 -11.80 9.02
C ILE A 99 -12.91 -10.78 9.71
N VAL A 100 -12.02 -10.15 8.95
CA VAL A 100 -11.20 -9.02 9.37
C VAL A 100 -11.67 -7.82 8.57
N ARG A 101 -12.23 -6.83 9.27
CA ARG A 101 -12.50 -5.52 8.66
C ARG A 101 -11.20 -4.74 8.60
N TYR A 102 -10.94 -4.13 7.46
CA TYR A 102 -9.77 -3.29 7.27
C TYR A 102 -10.07 -2.18 6.26
N VAL A 103 -9.23 -1.16 6.31
CA VAL A 103 -9.25 -0.06 5.35
C VAL A 103 -7.97 -0.15 4.54
N GLU A 104 -8.03 0.04 3.24
CA GLU A 104 -6.84 0.16 2.42
C GLU A 104 -6.85 1.46 1.63
N THR A 105 -5.67 2.00 1.38
CA THR A 105 -5.48 3.11 0.45
C THR A 105 -4.70 2.63 -0.76
N LEU A 106 -5.32 2.79 -1.92
CA LEU A 106 -4.82 2.45 -3.24
C LEU A 106 -4.36 3.72 -3.95
N GLU A 107 -3.11 3.74 -4.41
CA GLU A 107 -2.58 4.79 -5.27
C GLU A 107 -2.55 4.29 -6.71
N PHE A 108 -3.26 5.00 -7.60
CA PHE A 108 -3.20 4.77 -9.04
C PHE A 108 -2.39 5.87 -9.70
N ARG A 109 -1.58 5.48 -10.69
CA ARG A 109 -0.84 6.42 -11.55
C ARG A 109 -1.28 6.27 -12.99
N LYS A 110 -1.48 7.40 -13.66
CA LYS A 110 -1.79 7.42 -15.09
C LYS A 110 -0.51 7.30 -15.91
N ARG A 111 -0.38 6.25 -16.72
CA ARG A 111 0.75 6.01 -17.64
C ARG A 111 0.22 5.63 -19.01
N ALA A 112 0.74 6.27 -20.06
CA ALA A 112 0.28 6.05 -21.44
C ALA A 112 -1.26 6.13 -21.60
N GLY A 113 -1.90 7.08 -20.90
CA GLY A 113 -3.34 7.29 -20.94
C GLY A 113 -4.17 6.36 -20.04
N LYS A 114 -3.60 5.28 -19.52
CA LYS A 114 -4.31 4.29 -18.67
C LYS A 114 -3.97 4.47 -17.20
N TRP A 115 -4.95 4.22 -16.34
CA TRP A 115 -4.72 4.13 -14.89
C TRP A 115 -4.21 2.75 -14.51
N LYS A 116 -3.22 2.71 -13.62
CA LYS A 116 -2.65 1.47 -13.09
C LYS A 116 -2.36 1.61 -11.61
N LEU A 117 -2.64 0.57 -10.83
CA LEU A 117 -2.28 0.50 -9.43
C LEU A 117 -0.75 0.61 -9.30
N ALA A 118 -0.30 1.54 -8.46
CA ALA A 118 1.10 1.83 -8.21
C ALA A 118 1.51 1.47 -6.77
N GLN A 119 0.62 1.66 -5.81
CA GLN A 119 0.86 1.33 -4.40
C GLN A 119 -0.45 0.93 -3.71
N GLN A 120 -0.35 0.07 -2.72
CA GLN A 120 -1.41 -0.34 -1.82
C GLN A 120 -0.89 -0.31 -0.39
N ALA A 121 -1.64 0.30 0.52
CA ALA A 121 -1.33 0.39 1.93
C ALA A 121 -2.54 -0.05 2.76
N ASN A 122 -2.37 -1.04 3.62
CA ASN A 122 -3.45 -1.59 4.44
C ASN A 122 -3.35 -1.04 5.86
N GLU A 123 -4.47 -0.54 6.37
CA GLU A 123 -4.67 -0.15 7.75
C GLU A 123 -5.61 -1.19 8.39
N ALA A 124 -5.07 -1.95 9.35
CA ALA A 124 -5.89 -2.87 10.13
C ALA A 124 -6.97 -2.06 10.88
N GLY A 125 -8.24 -2.44 10.73
CA GLY A 125 -9.33 -1.89 11.52
C GLY A 125 -9.05 -2.17 12.99
N ARG A 126 -9.07 -1.12 13.83
CA ARG A 126 -8.92 -1.24 15.28
C ARG A 126 -10.10 -1.95 15.93
#